data_AF-A0A673N9J0-F1
#
_entry.id   AF-A0A673N9J0-F1
#
_cell.length_a   1.000
_cell.length_b   1.000
_cell.length_c   1.000
_cell.angle_alpha   90.00
_cell.angle_beta   90.00
_cell.angle_gamma   90.00
#
_symmetry.space_group_name_H-M   'P 1'
#
loop_
_entity.id
_entity.type
_entity.pdbx_description
1 polymer ?
#
loop_
_entity_poly.entity_id
_entity_poly.type
_entity_poly.pdbx_seq_one_letter_code
_entity_poly.pdbx_strand_id
1 'polypeptide(L)'
;MAMVSGGWANPNGGANGLGEKGYLRGEEESSSPRAGNSDAEGGEEDKACVVDCVVCGDKSSGKHYGVFTCEGCKSFFKRSIRRNLNYTCRSNRECQIDQHHRNQCQYCRLKKCFRVGMRKEAVQRGRIPPSHAGISPASMVGAGGDVGGGQGMGAEFFNGQPVSELISQLLRAEPYPNSRYGAQCGQQLAGGNSSVMGIDNICELAARLLFSTIEWVRNIPYFPDLPVSEQVALLRLSWSELFILNAAQSALPLHTAPLLAAAGFHSSPMPADRVVSFMDQVRVFQDQVDKLTRLQVDSAEYSCLKAIALFSPDACGLSDPAHIDSLQEKAQVALTEYERIQYPGHPQRFGRLLLRLPALRAVPANLISQLFFMRLVGKTPIETLIRDMQLSGSSISWPYVPGQ
;
A
#
# COMPACT_ATOMS: atom_id res chain seq x y z
N MET A 1 11.10 54.69 -10.21
CA MET A 1 9.91 54.90 -11.08
C MET A 1 9.38 53.51 -11.43
N ALA A 2 8.12 53.14 -11.20
CA ALA A 2 7.00 53.84 -10.57
C ALA A 2 6.22 52.88 -9.64
N MET A 3 5.38 53.43 -8.75
CA MET A 3 4.56 52.68 -7.78
C MET A 3 3.08 52.71 -8.17
N VAL A 4 2.34 51.61 -7.96
CA VAL A 4 0.90 51.52 -7.67
C VAL A 4 0.72 50.18 -6.93
N SER A 5 0.27 50.01 -5.68
CA SER A 5 -0.64 50.73 -4.76
C SER A 5 -2.13 50.49 -4.99
N GLY A 6 -2.70 49.50 -4.29
CA GLY A 6 -4.14 49.25 -4.23
C GLY A 6 -4.48 48.13 -3.24
N GLY A 7 -5.19 48.46 -2.16
CA GLY A 7 -5.72 47.50 -1.19
C GLY A 7 -7.08 47.98 -0.66
N TRP A 8 -7.47 47.49 0.53
CA TRP A 8 -8.76 47.69 1.22
C TRP A 8 -9.90 46.77 0.72
N ALA A 9 -10.86 46.32 1.54
CA ALA A 9 -10.90 46.10 2.99
C ALA A 9 -12.14 45.24 3.34
N ASN A 10 -12.13 44.55 4.49
CA ASN A 10 -13.33 44.00 5.12
C ASN A 10 -14.28 45.12 5.60
N PRO A 11 -15.59 44.84 5.68
CA PRO A 11 -16.46 45.41 6.70
C PRO A 11 -16.97 44.31 7.65
N ASN A 12 -16.73 44.51 8.96
CA ASN A 12 -17.45 43.80 10.02
C ASN A 12 -17.99 44.84 11.02
N GLY A 13 -19.14 44.54 11.63
CA GLY A 13 -19.92 45.44 12.48
C GLY A 13 -21.27 45.78 11.85
N GLY A 14 -22.42 45.71 12.53
CA GLY A 14 -22.68 45.24 13.90
C GLY A 14 -23.79 46.07 14.56
N ALA A 15 -24.81 45.43 15.15
CA ALA A 15 -25.69 45.95 16.21
C ALA A 15 -26.92 45.04 16.47
N ASN A 16 -27.00 44.54 17.71
CA ASN A 16 -28.16 44.39 18.60
C ASN A 16 -29.61 44.52 18.07
N GLY A 17 -30.48 43.57 18.48
CA GLY A 17 -31.94 43.71 18.47
C GLY A 17 -32.62 42.62 19.32
N LEU A 18 -33.29 43.00 20.41
CA LEU A 18 -33.96 42.10 21.37
C LEU A 18 -35.39 41.72 20.93
N GLY A 19 -35.92 40.59 21.42
CA GLY A 19 -37.32 40.20 21.19
C GLY A 19 -37.76 38.94 21.94
N GLU A 20 -38.27 39.09 23.17
CA GLU A 20 -38.85 38.00 23.96
C GLU A 20 -40.26 37.57 23.48
N LYS A 21 -40.55 36.27 23.63
CA LYS A 21 -41.83 35.59 23.98
C LYS A 21 -41.71 34.10 23.58
N GLY A 22 -42.21 33.12 24.32
CA GLY A 22 -42.89 33.11 25.62
C GLY A 22 -43.16 31.65 26.04
N TYR A 23 -43.34 31.41 27.33
CA TYR A 23 -43.53 30.07 27.92
C TYR A 23 -44.78 29.33 27.41
N LEU A 24 -44.80 27.99 27.54
CA LEU A 24 -45.71 27.32 28.48
C LEU A 24 -45.28 25.86 28.79
N ARG A 25 -45.63 25.41 30.00
CA ARG A 25 -45.27 24.14 30.67
C ARG A 25 -46.54 23.61 31.35
N GLY A 26 -46.79 22.31 31.30
CA GLY A 26 -47.64 21.56 32.26
C GLY A 26 -46.81 20.39 32.79
N GLU A 27 -46.67 20.14 34.10
CA GLU A 27 -47.73 19.76 35.06
C GLU A 27 -48.31 18.39 34.66
N GLU A 28 -47.71 17.29 35.11
CA GLU A 28 -47.78 16.69 36.45
C GLU A 28 -49.20 16.28 36.87
N GLU A 29 -49.47 14.98 36.91
CA GLU A 29 -50.47 14.43 37.82
C GLU A 29 -49.98 13.11 38.41
N SER A 30 -50.08 12.99 39.74
CA SER A 30 -49.59 11.86 40.53
C SER A 30 -50.72 10.93 40.93
N SER A 31 -50.52 9.62 40.86
CA SER A 31 -51.30 8.68 41.66
C SER A 31 -50.48 7.46 42.08
N SER A 32 -50.55 7.14 43.38
CA SER A 32 -50.03 5.91 43.98
C SER A 32 -51.15 5.25 44.79
N PRO A 33 -51.26 3.92 44.77
CA PRO A 33 -51.91 3.18 45.85
C PRO A 33 -50.87 2.45 46.73
N ARG A 34 -51.27 2.14 47.97
CA ARG A 34 -50.45 1.50 49.01
C ARG A 34 -50.50 -0.03 48.97
N ALA A 35 -49.58 -0.64 49.71
CA ALA A 35 -49.35 -2.08 49.82
C ALA A 35 -50.51 -2.91 50.45
N GLY A 36 -50.54 -4.20 50.11
CA GLY A 36 -51.36 -5.25 50.73
C GLY A 36 -50.79 -6.63 50.40
N ASN A 37 -50.72 -7.52 51.40
CA ASN A 37 -49.92 -8.76 51.42
C ASN A 37 -50.71 -10.01 51.00
N SER A 38 -50.12 -10.95 50.23
CA SER A 38 -50.28 -12.41 50.44
C SER A 38 -49.49 -13.27 49.42
N ASP A 39 -48.96 -14.40 49.90
CA ASP A 39 -48.14 -15.38 49.18
C ASP A 39 -48.93 -16.31 48.23
N ALA A 40 -48.32 -16.72 47.11
CA ALA A 40 -48.46 -18.06 46.50
C ALA A 40 -47.51 -18.24 45.28
N GLU A 41 -47.19 -19.49 44.94
CA GLU A 41 -46.18 -19.88 43.94
C GLU A 41 -46.66 -19.81 42.49
N GLY A 42 -45.71 -19.68 41.55
CA GLY A 42 -45.95 -19.87 40.11
C GLY A 42 -44.94 -19.14 39.24
N GLY A 43 -43.80 -19.76 38.93
CA GLY A 43 -42.80 -19.16 38.06
C GLY A 43 -43.26 -19.08 36.60
N GLU A 44 -43.68 -17.89 36.15
CA GLU A 44 -43.92 -17.64 34.74
C GLU A 44 -42.60 -17.68 33.96
N GLU A 45 -42.48 -18.62 33.03
CA GLU A 45 -41.33 -18.72 32.12
C GLU A 45 -41.22 -17.44 31.28
N ASP A 46 -40.07 -16.76 31.39
CA ASP A 46 -39.74 -15.55 30.65
C ASP A 46 -39.99 -15.75 29.16
N LYS A 47 -40.99 -15.03 28.63
CA LYS A 47 -41.53 -15.19 27.27
C LYS A 47 -40.62 -14.49 26.25
N ALA A 48 -39.34 -14.90 26.26
CA ALA A 48 -38.27 -14.36 25.45
C ALA A 48 -38.69 -14.31 23.98
N CYS A 49 -38.78 -13.10 23.42
CA CYS A 49 -39.15 -12.90 22.02
C CYS A 49 -38.19 -13.69 21.13
N VAL A 50 -38.70 -14.74 20.48
CA VAL A 50 -37.88 -15.59 19.61
C VAL A 50 -37.57 -14.82 18.34
N VAL A 51 -36.35 -14.27 18.27
CA VAL A 51 -35.84 -13.59 17.08
C VAL A 51 -35.16 -14.62 16.19
N ASP A 52 -35.48 -14.62 14.89
CA ASP A 52 -34.87 -15.52 13.92
C ASP A 52 -33.57 -14.95 13.31
N CYS A 53 -32.71 -15.84 12.83
CA CYS A 53 -31.49 -15.49 12.15
C CYS A 53 -31.79 -14.86 10.78
N VAL A 54 -31.54 -13.55 10.64
CA VAL A 54 -31.80 -12.81 9.38
C VAL A 54 -31.07 -13.37 8.15
N VAL A 55 -30.04 -14.20 8.35
CA VAL A 55 -29.32 -14.90 7.27
C VAL A 55 -30.05 -16.16 6.78
N CYS A 56 -30.69 -16.94 7.65
CA CYS A 56 -31.17 -18.28 7.28
C CYS A 56 -32.45 -18.79 7.99
N GLY A 57 -33.18 -17.96 8.74
CA GLY A 57 -34.43 -18.34 9.43
C GLY A 57 -34.29 -19.18 10.70
N ASP A 58 -33.17 -19.89 10.86
CA ASP A 58 -32.81 -20.65 12.09
C ASP A 58 -32.84 -19.78 13.37
N LYS A 59 -33.16 -20.35 14.54
CA LYS A 59 -33.29 -19.61 15.81
C LYS A 59 -32.04 -18.77 16.14
N SER A 60 -32.18 -17.48 16.43
CA SER A 60 -31.03 -16.63 16.79
C SER A 60 -30.51 -16.94 18.19
N SER A 61 -29.19 -16.82 18.36
CA SER A 61 -28.50 -16.80 19.65
C SER A 61 -28.11 -15.37 20.08
N GLY A 62 -28.83 -14.35 19.58
CA GLY A 62 -28.56 -12.94 19.83
C GLY A 62 -27.83 -12.21 18.68
N LYS A 63 -27.40 -10.98 18.95
CA LYS A 63 -26.68 -10.13 17.98
C LYS A 63 -25.22 -10.56 17.83
N HIS A 64 -24.83 -10.90 16.61
CA HIS A 64 -23.44 -11.20 16.24
C HIS A 64 -23.03 -10.33 15.06
N TYR A 65 -21.89 -9.65 15.17
CA TYR A 65 -21.35 -8.78 14.12
C TYR A 65 -22.35 -7.71 13.62
N GLY A 66 -23.20 -7.20 14.52
CA GLY A 66 -24.17 -6.13 14.26
C GLY A 66 -25.64 -6.56 14.12
N VAL A 67 -25.93 -7.85 13.87
CA VAL A 67 -27.29 -8.31 13.53
C VAL A 67 -27.65 -9.64 14.21
N PHE A 68 -28.94 -9.95 14.33
CA PHE A 68 -29.40 -11.20 14.95
C PHE A 68 -29.11 -12.41 14.07
N THR A 69 -28.26 -13.33 14.53
CA THR A 69 -27.95 -14.57 13.80
C THR A 69 -27.98 -15.79 14.71
N CYS A 70 -28.04 -16.98 14.13
CA CYS A 70 -27.74 -18.23 14.81
C CYS A 70 -26.21 -18.47 14.89
N GLU A 71 -25.78 -19.37 15.78
CA GLU A 71 -24.37 -19.75 15.96
C GLU A 71 -23.71 -20.26 14.66
N GLY A 72 -24.48 -20.93 13.79
CA GLY A 72 -24.00 -21.43 12.50
C GLY A 72 -23.58 -20.31 11.55
N CYS A 73 -24.37 -19.23 11.44
CA CYS A 73 -24.06 -18.10 10.57
C CYS A 73 -23.01 -17.16 11.17
N LYS A 74 -23.04 -16.92 12.49
CA LYS A 74 -21.96 -16.29 13.25
C LYS A 74 -20.61 -16.97 12.98
N SER A 75 -20.54 -18.29 13.18
CA SER A 75 -19.29 -19.04 13.05
C SER A 75 -18.81 -19.15 11.59
N PHE A 76 -19.74 -19.27 10.64
CA PHE A 76 -19.44 -19.20 9.22
C PHE A 76 -18.82 -17.85 8.84
N PHE A 77 -19.47 -16.73 9.20
CA PHE A 77 -18.98 -15.38 8.92
C PHE A 77 -17.60 -15.16 9.56
N LYS A 78 -17.45 -15.46 10.85
CA LYS A 78 -16.17 -15.39 11.59
C LYS A 78 -15.03 -16.11 10.87
N ARG A 79 -15.26 -17.33 10.37
CA ARG A 79 -14.23 -18.10 9.63
C ARG A 79 -13.94 -17.50 8.27
N SER A 80 -14.97 -17.09 7.54
CA SER A 80 -14.86 -16.49 6.20
C SER A 80 -14.03 -15.20 6.24
N ILE A 81 -14.32 -14.31 7.20
CA ILE A 81 -13.57 -13.06 7.39
C ILE A 81 -12.15 -13.32 7.91
N ARG A 82 -11.96 -14.14 8.96
CA ARG A 82 -10.62 -14.37 9.55
C ARG A 82 -9.63 -15.03 8.59
N ARG A 83 -10.11 -15.87 7.67
CA ARG A 83 -9.28 -16.58 6.68
C ARG A 83 -9.36 -15.94 5.28
N ASN A 84 -10.02 -14.77 5.16
CA ASN A 84 -10.25 -14.06 3.90
C ASN A 84 -10.71 -14.97 2.74
N LEU A 85 -11.72 -15.81 2.99
CA LEU A 85 -12.11 -16.87 2.06
C LEU A 85 -12.95 -16.34 0.90
N ASN A 86 -12.39 -16.44 -0.30
CA ASN A 86 -13.11 -16.21 -1.55
C ASN A 86 -13.86 -17.48 -1.97
N TYR A 87 -15.18 -17.40 -2.04
CA TYR A 87 -16.04 -18.48 -2.50
C TYR A 87 -16.52 -18.23 -3.93
N THR A 88 -16.77 -19.30 -4.69
CA THR A 88 -17.36 -19.23 -6.04
C THR A 88 -18.73 -19.89 -6.05
N CYS A 89 -19.72 -19.22 -6.64
CA CYS A 89 -21.04 -19.82 -6.89
C CYS A 89 -20.97 -20.75 -8.12
N ARG A 90 -21.59 -21.94 -8.03
CA ARG A 90 -21.75 -22.88 -9.16
C ARG A 90 -23.08 -22.70 -9.91
N SER A 91 -23.75 -21.58 -9.68
CA SER A 91 -25.10 -21.27 -10.19
C SER A 91 -25.21 -19.75 -10.46
N ASN A 92 -26.42 -19.23 -10.61
CA ASN A 92 -26.71 -17.82 -10.96
C ASN A 92 -26.38 -16.75 -9.88
N ARG A 93 -25.59 -17.05 -8.84
CA ARG A 93 -25.24 -16.14 -7.72
C ARG A 93 -26.42 -15.64 -6.85
N GLU A 94 -27.61 -16.21 -6.99
CA GLU A 94 -28.81 -15.93 -6.18
C GLU A 94 -29.42 -17.20 -5.54
N CYS A 95 -28.57 -18.13 -5.09
CA CYS A 95 -29.02 -19.33 -4.35
C CYS A 95 -29.74 -18.94 -3.06
N GLN A 96 -30.89 -19.57 -2.78
CA GLN A 96 -31.63 -19.38 -1.54
C GLN A 96 -30.84 -19.92 -0.33
N ILE A 97 -30.99 -19.24 0.81
CA ILE A 97 -30.27 -19.52 2.06
C ILE A 97 -31.28 -19.62 3.19
N ASP A 98 -31.64 -20.85 3.52
CA ASP A 98 -32.52 -21.27 4.62
C ASP A 98 -31.77 -22.17 5.63
N GLN A 99 -32.45 -22.68 6.66
CA GLN A 99 -31.85 -23.47 7.74
C GLN A 99 -31.18 -24.78 7.24
N HIS A 100 -31.77 -25.44 6.25
CA HIS A 100 -31.35 -26.74 5.73
C HIS A 100 -30.31 -26.61 4.62
N HIS A 101 -30.50 -25.66 3.70
CA HIS A 101 -29.72 -25.54 2.47
C HIS A 101 -28.59 -24.49 2.52
N ARG A 102 -28.46 -23.72 3.60
CA ARG A 102 -27.36 -22.73 3.83
C ARG A 102 -25.93 -23.25 3.62
N ASN A 103 -25.69 -24.56 3.59
CA ASN A 103 -24.37 -25.13 3.34
C ASN A 103 -24.09 -25.41 1.84
N GLN A 104 -25.10 -25.39 0.97
CA GLN A 104 -24.96 -25.73 -0.45
C GLN A 104 -24.16 -24.68 -1.25
N CYS A 105 -24.28 -23.39 -0.90
CA CYS A 105 -23.56 -22.31 -1.59
C CYS A 105 -22.96 -21.30 -0.60
N GLN A 106 -21.68 -21.49 -0.29
CA GLN A 106 -20.93 -20.61 0.62
C GLN A 106 -20.83 -19.17 0.10
N TYR A 107 -20.72 -18.97 -1.21
CA TYR A 107 -20.75 -17.64 -1.84
C TYR A 107 -22.05 -16.90 -1.55
N CYS A 108 -23.20 -17.48 -1.87
CA CYS A 108 -24.50 -16.84 -1.67
C CYS A 108 -24.79 -16.62 -0.16
N ARG A 109 -24.33 -17.53 0.70
CA ARG A 109 -24.40 -17.35 2.16
C ARG A 109 -23.60 -16.15 2.64
N LEU A 110 -22.33 -16.02 2.21
CA LEU A 110 -21.48 -14.89 2.61
C LEU A 110 -21.98 -13.56 2.02
N LYS A 111 -22.42 -13.56 0.75
CA LYS A 111 -23.11 -12.43 0.12
C LYS A 111 -24.35 -12.01 0.94
N LYS A 112 -25.18 -12.97 1.40
CA LYS A 112 -26.34 -12.69 2.24
C LYS A 112 -25.95 -12.16 3.62
N CYS A 113 -24.89 -12.67 4.26
CA CYS A 113 -24.36 -12.14 5.52
C CYS A 113 -24.02 -10.63 5.41
N PHE A 114 -23.32 -10.22 4.34
CA PHE A 114 -23.06 -8.80 4.12
C PHE A 114 -24.35 -8.01 3.80
N ARG A 115 -25.22 -8.54 2.93
CA ARG A 115 -26.49 -7.90 2.53
C ARG A 115 -27.42 -7.61 3.70
N VAL A 116 -27.42 -8.44 4.74
CA VAL A 116 -28.21 -8.20 5.97
C VAL A 116 -27.51 -7.31 7.00
N GLY A 117 -26.27 -6.88 6.76
CA GLY A 117 -25.55 -5.94 7.63
C GLY A 117 -24.51 -6.56 8.58
N MET A 118 -24.03 -7.79 8.36
CA MET A 118 -22.93 -8.34 9.16
C MET A 118 -21.61 -7.60 8.90
N ARG A 119 -21.05 -7.01 9.96
CA ARG A 119 -19.86 -6.15 9.98
C ARG A 119 -18.56 -6.94 10.04
N LYS A 120 -17.71 -6.86 9.00
CA LYS A 120 -16.42 -7.57 8.95
C LYS A 120 -15.43 -7.06 10.00
N GLU A 121 -15.47 -5.77 10.27
CA GLU A 121 -14.67 -5.04 11.25
C GLU A 121 -14.94 -5.47 12.70
N ALA A 122 -16.14 -5.99 12.99
CA ALA A 122 -16.46 -6.56 14.29
C ALA A 122 -15.83 -7.95 14.54
N VAL A 123 -15.13 -8.54 13.56
CA VAL A 123 -14.45 -9.84 13.68
C VAL A 123 -13.04 -9.69 14.24
N GLN A 124 -12.92 -9.32 15.51
CA GLN A 124 -11.64 -9.16 16.22
C GLN A 124 -10.74 -10.41 16.15
N ARG A 125 -9.41 -10.22 16.02
CA ARG A 125 -8.37 -11.28 16.02
C ARG A 125 -7.99 -11.77 17.43
N GLY A 126 -8.99 -12.17 18.22
CA GLY A 126 -8.79 -12.74 19.56
C GLY A 126 -8.64 -11.69 20.66
N ARG A 127 -8.72 -12.13 21.92
CA ARG A 127 -8.40 -11.30 23.09
C ARG A 127 -7.04 -11.74 23.63
N ILE A 128 -6.17 -10.79 23.93
CA ILE A 128 -5.05 -11.00 24.84
C ILE A 128 -5.61 -10.81 26.27
N PRO A 129 -5.31 -11.69 27.26
CA PRO A 129 -5.75 -11.48 28.64
C PRO A 129 -4.97 -10.33 29.31
N PRO A 130 -5.61 -9.52 30.17
CA PRO A 130 -4.91 -8.53 30.97
C PRO A 130 -4.42 -9.13 32.30
N SER A 131 -3.11 -9.33 32.43
CA SER A 131 -2.42 -9.60 33.71
C SER A 131 -0.96 -9.16 33.58
N HIS A 132 -0.60 -8.00 34.11
CA HIS A 132 -0.03 -7.79 35.45
C HIS A 132 1.49 -8.00 35.53
N ALA A 133 2.18 -6.87 35.77
CA ALA A 133 3.47 -6.66 36.44
C ALA A 133 4.47 -7.82 36.62
N GLY A 134 5.66 -7.62 36.02
CA GLY A 134 6.96 -7.87 36.67
C GLY A 134 7.51 -9.29 36.73
N ILE A 135 8.68 -9.50 36.11
CA ILE A 135 9.95 -10.01 36.71
C ILE A 135 10.92 -10.46 35.59
N SER A 136 12.20 -10.19 35.87
CA SER A 136 13.47 -10.37 35.17
C SER A 136 13.69 -11.52 34.15
N PRO A 137 14.71 -11.37 33.26
CA PRO A 137 15.04 -12.36 32.23
C PRO A 137 16.05 -13.42 32.69
N ALA A 138 15.68 -14.70 32.62
CA ALA A 138 16.62 -15.83 32.51
C ALA A 138 15.90 -17.13 32.13
N SER A 139 16.27 -17.76 31.00
CA SER A 139 16.41 -19.21 30.80
C SER A 139 16.60 -19.55 29.32
N MET A 140 17.73 -20.16 28.97
CA MET A 140 17.97 -20.79 27.66
C MET A 140 18.08 -22.31 27.81
N VAL A 141 17.12 -23.07 27.26
CA VAL A 141 17.14 -24.51 26.85
C VAL A 141 15.94 -24.71 25.87
N GLY A 142 15.94 -25.54 24.82
CA GLY A 142 16.99 -26.33 24.17
C GLY A 142 16.46 -27.64 23.57
N ALA A 143 16.77 -27.93 22.29
CA ALA A 143 16.35 -29.12 21.49
C ALA A 143 14.82 -29.22 21.18
N GLY A 144 14.31 -29.74 20.05
CA GLY A 144 14.83 -30.62 18.98
C GLY A 144 13.73 -31.63 18.59
N GLY A 145 13.56 -31.96 17.29
CA GLY A 145 12.58 -32.94 16.77
C GLY A 145 11.31 -32.30 16.16
N ASP A 146 10.94 -32.33 14.87
CA ASP A 146 11.18 -33.17 13.67
C ASP A 146 9.91 -33.97 13.23
N VAL A 147 9.80 -34.17 11.89
CA VAL A 147 8.86 -35.00 11.12
C VAL A 147 7.40 -34.52 10.94
N GLY A 148 6.94 -34.44 9.67
CA GLY A 148 5.51 -34.68 9.33
C GLY A 148 4.88 -33.86 8.20
N GLY A 149 5.27 -34.07 6.94
CA GLY A 149 4.87 -33.25 5.77
C GLY A 149 3.39 -33.22 5.36
N GLY A 150 3.04 -32.27 4.48
CA GLY A 150 1.69 -32.11 3.91
C GLY A 150 1.57 -30.89 2.99
N GLN A 151 1.72 -31.10 1.68
CA GLN A 151 1.79 -30.10 0.61
C GLN A 151 0.63 -29.08 0.58
N GLY A 152 0.97 -27.80 0.32
CA GLY A 152 0.04 -26.74 -0.06
C GLY A 152 0.78 -25.57 -0.70
N MET A 153 0.65 -25.39 -2.03
CA MET A 153 1.42 -24.41 -2.80
C MET A 153 1.17 -22.95 -2.39
N GLY A 154 2.24 -22.15 -2.40
CA GLY A 154 2.19 -20.79 -2.94
C GLY A 154 1.69 -19.67 -2.02
N ALA A 155 2.20 -19.59 -0.78
CA ALA A 155 2.23 -18.34 -0.04
C ALA A 155 3.70 -17.92 0.16
N GLU A 156 4.23 -17.11 -0.76
CA GLU A 156 5.59 -16.56 -0.61
C GLU A 156 5.63 -15.62 0.61
N PHE A 157 6.75 -15.68 1.34
CA PHE A 157 6.90 -15.09 2.66
C PHE A 157 6.97 -13.56 2.59
N PHE A 158 5.85 -12.88 2.84
CA PHE A 158 5.87 -11.56 3.45
C PHE A 158 5.75 -11.70 4.96
N ASN A 159 6.66 -11.07 5.71
CA ASN A 159 6.65 -11.02 7.18
C ASN A 159 5.24 -10.72 7.68
N GLY A 160 4.64 -11.65 8.44
CA GLY A 160 3.19 -11.77 8.67
C GLY A 160 2.55 -10.68 9.55
N GLN A 161 2.83 -9.42 9.27
CA GLN A 161 2.41 -8.23 9.99
C GLN A 161 1.20 -7.56 9.31
N PRO A 162 0.33 -6.88 10.07
CA PRO A 162 -0.84 -6.20 9.50
C PRO A 162 -0.42 -4.90 8.78
N VAL A 163 -0.39 -4.97 7.45
CA VAL A 163 -0.34 -3.81 6.56
C VAL A 163 -1.76 -3.26 6.30
N SER A 164 -1.86 -1.98 5.90
CA SER A 164 -3.12 -1.40 5.42
C SER A 164 -3.57 -2.05 4.11
N GLU A 165 -4.84 -1.90 3.73
CA GLU A 165 -5.31 -2.44 2.44
C GLU A 165 -4.62 -1.76 1.25
N LEU A 166 -4.34 -0.45 1.33
CA LEU A 166 -3.57 0.25 0.29
C LEU A 166 -2.17 -0.35 0.13
N ILE A 167 -1.41 -0.50 1.22
CA ILE A 167 -0.08 -1.12 1.19
C ILE A 167 -0.16 -2.57 0.67
N SER A 168 -1.19 -3.31 1.09
CA SER A 168 -1.43 -4.67 0.59
C SER A 168 -1.65 -4.72 -0.92
N GLN A 169 -2.30 -3.71 -1.50
CA GLN A 169 -2.52 -3.62 -2.95
C GLN A 169 -1.24 -3.19 -3.68
N LEU A 170 -0.51 -2.19 -3.17
CA LEU A 170 0.77 -1.75 -3.72
C LEU A 170 1.82 -2.89 -3.76
N LEU A 171 1.87 -3.71 -2.70
CA LEU A 171 2.75 -4.89 -2.62
C LEU A 171 2.35 -6.01 -3.58
N ARG A 172 1.05 -6.24 -3.80
CA ARG A 172 0.54 -7.23 -4.78
C ARG A 172 0.77 -6.80 -6.23
N ALA A 173 0.95 -5.50 -6.48
CA ALA A 173 1.22 -4.95 -7.80
C ALA A 173 2.69 -5.07 -8.24
N GLU A 174 3.61 -5.42 -7.33
CA GLU A 174 5.04 -5.61 -7.66
C GLU A 174 5.22 -6.83 -8.58
N PRO A 175 5.65 -6.66 -9.84
CA PRO A 175 5.65 -7.74 -10.84
C PRO A 175 6.73 -8.81 -10.57
N TYR A 176 7.75 -8.48 -9.77
CA TYR A 176 8.83 -9.39 -9.41
C TYR A 176 9.07 -9.36 -7.89
N PRO A 177 8.79 -10.45 -7.14
CA PRO A 177 9.16 -10.55 -5.75
C PRO A 177 10.68 -10.40 -5.55
N ASN A 178 11.10 -9.64 -4.54
CA ASN A 178 12.50 -9.29 -4.24
C ASN A 178 13.47 -10.49 -4.29
N SER A 179 12.99 -11.69 -3.95
CA SER A 179 13.77 -12.94 -3.95
C SER A 179 14.47 -13.28 -5.28
N ARG A 180 13.98 -12.84 -6.45
CA ARG A 180 14.63 -13.21 -7.73
C ARG A 180 15.83 -12.34 -8.11
N TYR A 181 15.80 -11.03 -7.87
CA TYR A 181 16.90 -10.14 -8.23
C TYR A 181 17.96 -10.05 -7.12
N GLY A 182 17.54 -9.88 -5.87
CA GLY A 182 18.46 -9.80 -4.73
C GLY A 182 19.28 -11.09 -4.54
N ALA A 183 18.67 -12.26 -4.78
CA ALA A 183 19.39 -13.54 -4.72
C ALA A 183 20.38 -13.71 -5.88
N GLN A 184 20.03 -13.30 -7.11
CA GLN A 184 20.96 -13.41 -8.24
C GLN A 184 22.19 -12.51 -8.03
N CYS A 185 22.01 -11.25 -7.62
CA CYS A 185 23.15 -10.36 -7.34
C CYS A 185 23.95 -10.85 -6.10
N GLY A 186 23.26 -11.21 -5.01
CA GLY A 186 23.91 -11.65 -3.77
C GLY A 186 24.65 -12.99 -3.89
N GLN A 187 24.11 -13.96 -4.62
CA GLN A 187 24.74 -15.28 -4.82
C GLN A 187 25.97 -15.20 -5.73
N GLN A 188 26.01 -14.23 -6.65
CA GLN A 188 27.18 -13.95 -7.50
C GLN A 188 28.28 -13.18 -6.76
N LEU A 189 27.94 -12.46 -5.67
CA LEU A 189 28.90 -11.83 -4.77
C LEU A 189 29.39 -12.76 -3.64
N ALA A 190 28.61 -13.77 -3.25
CA ALA A 190 28.95 -14.72 -2.19
C ALA A 190 29.76 -15.94 -2.67
N GLY A 191 29.70 -16.26 -3.97
CA GLY A 191 30.63 -17.21 -4.60
C GLY A 191 31.99 -16.54 -4.84
N GLY A 192 33.09 -17.19 -4.44
CA GLY A 192 34.45 -16.61 -4.38
C GLY A 192 35.09 -16.11 -5.69
N ASN A 193 34.37 -16.04 -6.81
CA ASN A 193 34.79 -15.34 -8.02
C ASN A 193 34.03 -14.01 -8.10
N SER A 194 34.70 -12.91 -7.71
CA SER A 194 34.21 -11.54 -7.91
C SER A 194 34.25 -11.15 -9.41
N SER A 195 33.47 -11.84 -10.25
CA SER A 195 33.24 -11.43 -11.62
C SER A 195 32.36 -10.19 -11.60
N VAL A 196 32.99 -9.01 -11.72
CA VAL A 196 32.30 -7.73 -11.90
C VAL A 196 31.25 -7.92 -13.00
N MET A 197 29.98 -7.67 -12.69
CA MET A 197 28.90 -7.89 -13.66
C MET A 197 29.19 -7.07 -14.92
N GLY A 198 29.02 -7.72 -16.07
CA GLY A 198 29.19 -7.09 -17.37
C GLY A 198 28.31 -5.85 -17.48
N ILE A 199 28.86 -4.82 -18.12
CA ILE A 199 28.20 -3.54 -18.35
C ILE A 199 26.83 -3.69 -19.04
N ASP A 200 26.73 -4.64 -19.97
CA ASP A 200 25.49 -4.95 -20.69
C ASP A 200 24.43 -5.56 -19.77
N ASN A 201 24.83 -6.44 -18.84
CA ASN A 201 23.94 -6.99 -17.81
C ASN A 201 23.43 -5.89 -16.88
N ILE A 202 24.25 -4.89 -16.53
CA ILE A 202 23.83 -3.74 -15.71
C ILE A 202 22.80 -2.89 -16.48
N CYS A 203 23.03 -2.63 -17.77
CA CYS A 203 22.06 -1.93 -18.62
C CYS A 203 20.74 -2.73 -18.78
N GLU A 204 20.81 -4.06 -18.99
CA GLU A 204 19.63 -4.93 -19.07
C GLU A 204 18.83 -4.93 -17.76
N LEU A 205 19.52 -5.04 -16.61
CA LEU A 205 18.90 -4.92 -15.29
C LEU A 205 18.18 -3.58 -15.14
N ALA A 206 18.83 -2.47 -15.49
CA ALA A 206 18.21 -1.15 -15.47
C ALA A 206 16.98 -1.04 -16.40
N ALA A 207 17.03 -1.61 -17.60
CA ALA A 207 15.87 -1.67 -18.50
C ALA A 207 14.70 -2.47 -17.91
N ARG A 208 15.00 -3.56 -17.19
CA ARG A 208 14.00 -4.37 -16.48
C ARG A 208 13.41 -3.65 -15.27
N LEU A 209 14.18 -2.81 -14.57
CA LEU A 209 13.66 -1.95 -13.50
C LEU A 209 12.73 -0.84 -14.04
N LEU A 210 13.05 -0.25 -15.19
CA LEU A 210 12.16 0.70 -15.86
C LEU A 210 10.85 0.01 -16.30
N PHE A 211 10.93 -1.16 -16.93
CA PHE A 211 9.75 -1.93 -17.32
C PHE A 211 8.91 -2.34 -16.10
N SER A 212 9.56 -2.82 -15.03
CA SER A 212 8.90 -3.14 -13.75
C SER A 212 8.13 -1.95 -13.18
N THR A 213 8.61 -0.72 -13.38
CA THR A 213 7.90 0.51 -12.98
C THR A 213 6.60 0.67 -13.75
N ILE A 214 6.65 0.48 -15.08
CA ILE A 214 5.48 0.58 -15.97
C ILE A 214 4.45 -0.52 -15.71
N GLU A 215 4.91 -1.74 -15.41
CA GLU A 215 4.03 -2.85 -15.06
C GLU A 215 3.41 -2.67 -13.66
N TRP A 216 4.17 -2.18 -12.68
CA TRP A 216 3.66 -1.87 -11.33
C TRP A 216 2.53 -0.84 -11.37
N VAL A 217 2.71 0.31 -12.03
CA VAL A 217 1.68 1.37 -12.05
C VAL A 217 0.36 0.95 -12.71
N ARG A 218 0.36 -0.07 -13.57
CA ARG A 218 -0.88 -0.63 -14.15
C ARG A 218 -1.70 -1.47 -13.18
N ASN A 219 -1.09 -1.90 -12.07
CA ASN A 219 -1.67 -2.85 -11.13
C ASN A 219 -1.92 -2.23 -9.73
N ILE A 220 -1.42 -1.03 -9.46
CA ILE A 220 -1.77 -0.26 -8.24
C ILE A 220 -3.19 0.32 -8.32
N PRO A 221 -3.86 0.57 -7.19
CA PRO A 221 -5.16 1.24 -7.19
C PRO A 221 -5.09 2.67 -7.71
N TYR A 222 -6.22 3.16 -8.23
CA TYR A 222 -6.48 4.52 -8.73
C TYR A 222 -5.72 4.92 -10.02
N PHE A 223 -4.46 4.54 -10.19
CA PHE A 223 -3.67 4.96 -11.37
C PHE A 223 -4.27 4.48 -12.72
N PRO A 224 -4.75 3.23 -12.87
CA PRO A 224 -5.34 2.76 -14.13
C PRO A 224 -6.66 3.47 -14.48
N ASP A 225 -7.34 4.04 -13.48
CA ASP A 225 -8.61 4.77 -13.64
C ASP A 225 -8.39 6.22 -14.15
N LEU A 226 -7.16 6.74 -14.09
CA LEU A 226 -6.80 8.07 -14.59
C LEU A 226 -6.78 8.13 -16.12
N PRO A 227 -7.03 9.30 -16.75
CA PRO A 227 -6.85 9.47 -18.19
C PRO A 227 -5.42 9.14 -18.62
N VAL A 228 -5.25 8.47 -19.77
CA VAL A 228 -3.93 8.03 -20.27
C VAL A 228 -2.95 9.21 -20.45
N SER A 229 -3.44 10.41 -20.79
CA SER A 229 -2.63 11.63 -20.83
C SER A 229 -2.04 11.99 -19.46
N GLU A 230 -2.80 11.82 -18.39
CA GLU A 230 -2.38 12.09 -17.01
C GLU A 230 -1.46 10.98 -16.48
N GLN A 231 -1.77 9.72 -16.77
CA GLN A 231 -0.86 8.59 -16.49
C GLN A 231 0.54 8.84 -17.08
N VAL A 232 0.61 9.28 -18.34
CA VAL A 232 1.87 9.62 -19.01
C VAL A 232 2.52 10.88 -18.41
N ALA A 233 1.74 11.89 -18.00
CA ALA A 233 2.28 13.09 -17.35
C ALA A 233 2.94 12.78 -16.00
N LEU A 234 2.24 12.03 -15.13
CA LEU A 234 2.74 11.60 -13.81
C LEU A 234 4.03 10.78 -13.94
N LEU A 235 4.06 9.82 -14.87
CA LEU A 235 5.26 9.02 -15.13
C LEU A 235 6.41 9.84 -15.70
N ARG A 236 6.15 10.77 -16.63
CA ARG A 236 7.20 11.65 -17.17
C ARG A 236 7.85 12.53 -16.12
N LEU A 237 7.09 12.96 -15.10
CA LEU A 237 7.61 13.73 -13.98
C LEU A 237 8.43 12.85 -13.01
N SER A 238 7.96 11.64 -12.71
CA SER A 238 8.45 10.82 -11.59
C SER A 238 9.41 9.68 -11.95
N TRP A 239 9.62 9.36 -13.23
CA TRP A 239 10.33 8.13 -13.63
C TRP A 239 11.75 8.00 -13.08
N SER A 240 12.49 9.10 -12.95
CA SER A 240 13.85 9.09 -12.40
C SER A 240 13.85 8.78 -10.91
N GLU A 241 12.91 9.35 -10.14
CA GLU A 241 12.73 9.03 -8.71
C GLU A 241 12.34 7.56 -8.52
N LEU A 242 11.38 7.07 -9.31
CA LEU A 242 10.93 5.68 -9.32
C LEU A 242 12.05 4.71 -9.71
N PHE A 243 12.89 5.07 -10.68
CA PHE A 243 14.06 4.29 -11.07
C PHE A 243 15.08 4.20 -9.92
N ILE A 244 15.37 5.30 -9.22
CA ILE A 244 16.32 5.31 -8.08
C ILE A 244 15.79 4.44 -6.93
N LEU A 245 14.48 4.52 -6.61
CA LEU A 245 13.83 3.66 -5.62
C LEU A 245 13.94 2.17 -6.00
N ASN A 246 13.66 1.82 -7.26
CA ASN A 246 13.80 0.45 -7.76
C ASN A 246 15.25 -0.04 -7.80
N ALA A 247 16.22 0.82 -8.12
CA ALA A 247 17.65 0.50 -8.11
C ALA A 247 18.14 0.20 -6.69
N ALA A 248 17.69 0.95 -5.68
CA ALA A 248 17.99 0.70 -4.28
C ALA A 248 17.31 -0.58 -3.76
N GLN A 249 16.00 -0.75 -4.02
CA GLN A 249 15.26 -1.95 -3.62
C GLN A 249 15.84 -3.25 -4.22
N SER A 250 16.33 -3.18 -5.45
CA SER A 250 16.88 -4.34 -6.17
C SER A 250 18.38 -4.55 -5.99
N ALA A 251 19.05 -3.70 -5.20
CA ALA A 251 20.50 -3.67 -5.02
C ALA A 251 21.28 -3.64 -6.35
N LEU A 252 20.90 -2.75 -7.27
CA LEU A 252 21.55 -2.59 -8.57
C LEU A 252 23.06 -2.30 -8.40
N PRO A 253 23.98 -3.04 -9.07
CA PRO A 253 25.42 -2.78 -8.94
C PRO A 253 25.84 -1.42 -9.55
N LEU A 254 26.28 -0.49 -8.70
CA LEU A 254 26.66 0.87 -9.09
C LEU A 254 28.18 1.14 -9.02
N HIS A 255 29.01 0.21 -9.50
CA HIS A 255 30.46 0.43 -9.51
C HIS A 255 30.86 1.52 -10.52
N THR A 256 31.69 2.47 -10.08
CA THR A 256 32.03 3.68 -10.86
C THR A 256 32.70 3.38 -12.20
N ALA A 257 33.58 2.37 -12.28
CA ALA A 257 34.28 2.04 -13.53
C ALA A 257 33.34 1.50 -14.63
N PRO A 258 32.47 0.50 -14.38
CA PRO A 258 31.39 0.12 -15.32
C PRO A 258 30.48 1.29 -15.72
N LEU A 259 30.07 2.14 -14.77
CA LEU A 259 29.19 3.28 -15.06
C LEU A 259 29.85 4.33 -15.99
N LEU A 260 31.13 4.64 -15.79
CA LEU A 260 31.89 5.54 -16.66
C LEU A 260 32.12 4.95 -18.06
N ALA A 261 32.35 3.63 -18.15
CA ALA A 261 32.40 2.94 -19.43
C ALA A 261 31.05 3.01 -20.17
N ALA A 262 29.92 2.93 -19.44
CA ALA A 262 28.59 2.88 -20.04
C ALA A 262 28.19 4.22 -20.68
N ALA A 263 28.58 5.32 -20.05
CA ALA A 263 28.43 6.67 -20.57
C ALA A 263 29.44 7.04 -21.69
N GLY A 264 30.27 6.09 -22.15
CA GLY A 264 31.10 6.27 -23.35
C GLY A 264 32.35 7.13 -23.17
N PHE A 265 32.81 7.37 -21.93
CA PHE A 265 33.97 8.23 -21.62
C PHE A 265 35.32 7.74 -22.18
N HIS A 266 35.34 6.56 -22.82
CA HIS A 266 36.50 6.01 -23.53
C HIS A 266 36.60 6.47 -25.01
N SER A 267 35.63 7.22 -25.54
CA SER A 267 35.46 7.42 -27.00
C SER A 267 35.93 8.77 -27.57
N SER A 268 36.17 9.79 -26.75
CA SER A 268 36.66 11.11 -27.20
C SER A 268 37.25 11.91 -26.04
N PRO A 269 38.33 12.69 -26.23
CA PRO A 269 38.89 13.55 -25.18
C PRO A 269 37.90 14.68 -24.79
N MET A 270 37.25 14.50 -23.65
CA MET A 270 36.38 15.50 -23.03
C MET A 270 37.19 16.51 -22.22
N PRO A 271 36.79 17.81 -22.17
CA PRO A 271 37.39 18.78 -21.24
C PRO A 271 37.28 18.30 -19.79
N ALA A 272 38.36 18.48 -19.01
CA ALA A 272 38.45 17.98 -17.63
C ALA A 272 37.26 18.41 -16.75
N ASP A 273 36.82 19.67 -16.86
CA ASP A 273 35.69 20.22 -16.10
C ASP A 273 34.38 19.46 -16.35
N ARG A 274 34.15 18.98 -17.59
CA ARG A 274 32.98 18.16 -17.92
C ARG A 274 33.08 16.76 -17.33
N VAL A 275 34.28 16.18 -17.29
CA VAL A 275 34.51 14.88 -16.64
C VAL A 275 34.28 15.00 -15.14
N VAL A 276 34.81 16.04 -14.49
CA VAL A 276 34.60 16.30 -13.05
C VAL A 276 33.12 16.51 -12.74
N SER A 277 32.42 17.35 -13.50
CA SER A 277 30.98 17.60 -13.32
C SER A 277 30.14 16.33 -13.49
N PHE A 278 30.45 15.48 -14.49
CA PHE A 278 29.76 14.21 -14.67
C PHE A 278 30.06 13.22 -13.53
N MET A 279 31.31 13.13 -13.07
CA MET A 279 31.69 12.28 -11.94
C MET A 279 31.01 12.70 -10.64
N ASP A 280 30.79 14.00 -10.43
CA ASP A 280 30.02 14.51 -9.29
C ASP A 280 28.55 14.09 -9.36
N GLN A 281 27.92 14.21 -10.54
CA GLN A 281 26.56 13.71 -10.77
C GLN A 281 26.43 12.19 -10.51
N VAL A 282 27.39 11.39 -10.96
CA VAL A 282 27.45 9.94 -10.66
C VAL A 282 27.53 9.68 -9.15
N ARG A 283 28.33 10.46 -8.42
CA ARG A 283 28.44 10.35 -6.95
C ARG A 283 27.13 10.71 -6.25
N VAL A 284 26.42 11.76 -6.69
CA VAL A 284 25.12 12.16 -6.12
C VAL A 284 24.08 11.05 -6.31
N PHE A 285 24.08 10.39 -7.47
CA PHE A 285 23.23 9.23 -7.75
C PHE A 285 23.58 8.01 -6.87
N GLN A 286 24.86 7.63 -6.81
CA GLN A 286 25.35 6.55 -5.94
C GLN A 286 24.95 6.81 -4.47
N ASP A 287 25.19 8.03 -3.97
CA ASP A 287 24.87 8.43 -2.60
C ASP A 287 23.36 8.38 -2.27
N GLN A 288 22.47 8.68 -3.23
CA GLN A 288 21.02 8.56 -2.98
C GLN A 288 20.59 7.09 -2.83
N VAL A 289 21.10 6.20 -3.68
CA VAL A 289 20.86 4.75 -3.58
C VAL A 289 21.41 4.20 -2.26
N ASP A 290 22.66 4.55 -1.95
CA ASP A 290 23.32 4.20 -0.69
C ASP A 290 22.58 4.70 0.56
N LYS A 291 22.01 5.91 0.52
CA LYS A 291 21.23 6.48 1.64
C LYS A 291 19.91 5.74 1.86
N LEU A 292 19.28 5.22 0.80
CA LEU A 292 18.12 4.34 0.91
C LEU A 292 18.53 2.98 1.52
N THR A 293 19.58 2.35 1.00
CA THR A 293 20.11 1.08 1.52
C THR A 293 20.50 1.18 3.01
N ARG A 294 21.20 2.25 3.42
CA ARG A 294 21.58 2.50 4.82
C ARG A 294 20.41 2.81 5.75
N LEU A 295 19.27 3.25 5.22
CA LEU A 295 18.03 3.45 6.01
C LEU A 295 17.31 2.11 6.27
N GLN A 296 17.73 1.02 5.60
CA GLN A 296 17.09 -0.29 5.62
C GLN A 296 15.59 -0.16 5.27
N VAL A 297 15.32 0.44 4.11
CA VAL A 297 13.95 0.60 3.61
C VAL A 297 13.39 -0.78 3.25
N ASP A 298 12.20 -1.12 3.75
CA ASP A 298 11.52 -2.38 3.47
C ASP A 298 10.58 -2.29 2.25
N SER A 299 9.99 -3.42 1.86
CA SER A 299 9.11 -3.50 0.68
C SER A 299 7.84 -2.63 0.76
N ALA A 300 7.24 -2.50 1.95
CA ALA A 300 6.03 -1.71 2.15
C ALA A 300 6.35 -0.21 2.11
N GLU A 301 7.46 0.19 2.72
CA GLU A 301 7.98 1.56 2.65
C GLU A 301 8.37 1.93 1.22
N TYR A 302 9.09 1.07 0.48
CA TYR A 302 9.40 1.30 -0.93
C TYR A 302 8.13 1.46 -1.76
N SER A 303 7.13 0.58 -1.58
CA SER A 303 5.82 0.68 -2.24
C SER A 303 5.13 2.02 -1.95
N CYS A 304 5.18 2.50 -0.71
CA CYS A 304 4.62 3.81 -0.34
C CYS A 304 5.41 4.97 -0.96
N LEU A 305 6.74 4.94 -0.88
CA LEU A 305 7.61 5.98 -1.46
C LEU A 305 7.43 6.09 -2.97
N LYS A 306 7.28 4.96 -3.69
CA LYS A 306 6.93 4.95 -5.11
C LYS A 306 5.57 5.61 -5.35
N ALA A 307 4.56 5.28 -4.55
CA ALA A 307 3.21 5.86 -4.71
C ALA A 307 3.21 7.38 -4.44
N ILE A 308 3.93 7.84 -3.42
CA ILE A 308 4.05 9.27 -3.09
C ILE A 308 4.81 10.02 -4.19
N ALA A 309 5.88 9.45 -4.75
CA ALA A 309 6.61 10.05 -5.87
C ALA A 309 5.79 10.08 -7.17
N LEU A 310 4.99 9.05 -7.43
CA LEU A 310 4.15 8.93 -8.63
C LEU A 310 2.97 9.89 -8.62
N PHE A 311 2.19 9.94 -7.53
CA PHE A 311 1.02 10.80 -7.41
C PHE A 311 1.44 12.24 -7.06
N SER A 312 2.17 12.90 -7.94
CA SER A 312 2.57 14.29 -7.77
C SER A 312 1.55 15.26 -8.41
N PRO A 313 0.93 16.18 -7.66
CA PRO A 313 0.02 17.19 -8.21
C PRO A 313 0.74 18.23 -9.07
N ASP A 314 2.08 18.27 -9.06
CA ASP A 314 2.91 19.16 -9.88
C ASP A 314 3.00 18.72 -11.36
N ALA A 315 2.40 17.59 -11.75
CA ALA A 315 2.47 17.09 -13.12
C ALA A 315 1.70 17.98 -14.11
N CYS A 316 2.38 18.42 -15.16
CA CYS A 316 1.79 19.26 -16.20
C CYS A 316 0.69 18.52 -16.98
N GLY A 317 -0.53 19.08 -17.02
CA GLY A 317 -1.64 18.55 -17.81
C GLY A 317 -2.63 17.66 -17.04
N LEU A 318 -2.62 17.70 -15.71
CA LEU A 318 -3.66 17.11 -14.86
C LEU A 318 -4.97 17.92 -14.95
N SER A 319 -6.11 17.24 -15.04
CA SER A 319 -7.44 17.87 -15.03
C SER A 319 -7.89 18.24 -13.61
N ASP A 320 -7.54 17.41 -12.62
CA ASP A 320 -7.82 17.64 -11.20
C ASP A 320 -6.57 17.35 -10.35
N PRO A 321 -5.68 18.34 -10.15
CA PRO A 321 -4.52 18.20 -9.28
C PRO A 321 -4.88 17.90 -7.82
N ALA A 322 -6.04 18.36 -7.33
CA ALA A 322 -6.47 18.11 -5.96
C ALA A 322 -6.89 16.64 -5.74
N HIS A 323 -7.43 15.98 -6.78
CA HIS A 323 -7.62 14.54 -6.75
C HIS A 323 -6.29 13.80 -6.58
N ILE A 324 -5.27 14.15 -7.38
CA ILE A 324 -3.93 13.54 -7.30
C ILE A 324 -3.28 13.79 -5.94
N ASP A 325 -3.38 15.00 -5.40
CA ASP A 325 -2.92 15.34 -4.05
C ASP A 325 -3.59 14.43 -2.99
N SER A 326 -4.91 14.20 -3.10
CA SER A 326 -5.63 13.26 -2.22
C SER A 326 -5.19 11.79 -2.36
N LEU A 327 -4.60 11.40 -3.50
CA LEU A 327 -4.00 10.07 -3.68
C LEU A 327 -2.61 10.00 -3.02
N GLN A 328 -1.84 11.09 -3.12
CA GLN A 328 -0.57 11.24 -2.43
C GLN A 328 -0.76 11.19 -0.91
N GLU A 329 -1.70 11.96 -0.36
CA GLU A 329 -2.02 12.00 1.07
C GLU A 329 -2.41 10.61 1.59
N LYS A 330 -3.24 9.86 0.86
CA LYS A 330 -3.58 8.46 1.23
C LYS A 330 -2.34 7.57 1.37
N ALA A 331 -1.35 7.72 0.48
CA ALA A 331 -0.09 6.98 0.56
C ALA A 331 0.78 7.45 1.74
N GLN A 332 0.84 8.76 2.01
CA GLN A 332 1.54 9.32 3.18
C GLN A 332 0.92 8.87 4.51
N VAL A 333 -0.42 8.88 4.63
CA VAL A 333 -1.15 8.40 5.82
C VAL A 333 -0.96 6.89 6.01
N ALA A 334 -1.01 6.11 4.93
CA ALA A 334 -0.76 4.67 4.99
C ALA A 334 0.67 4.37 5.48
N LEU A 335 1.67 5.11 4.99
CA LEU A 335 3.05 5.00 5.46
C LEU A 335 3.18 5.43 6.92
N THR A 336 2.57 6.56 7.32
CA THR A 336 2.60 7.06 8.71
C THR A 336 2.11 6.00 9.71
N GLU A 337 0.98 5.37 9.41
CA GLU A 337 0.41 4.32 10.25
C GLU A 337 1.23 3.02 10.23
N TYR A 338 1.84 2.69 9.09
CA TYR A 338 2.77 1.56 8.98
C TYR A 338 4.01 1.77 9.89
N GLU A 339 4.66 2.94 9.80
CA GLU A 339 5.79 3.31 10.64
C GLU A 339 5.45 3.25 12.13
N ARG A 340 4.29 3.77 12.51
CA ARG A 340 3.81 3.79 13.90
C ARG A 340 3.60 2.38 14.47
N ILE A 341 3.23 1.41 13.63
CA ILE A 341 2.98 0.02 14.04
C ILE A 341 4.27 -0.82 13.99
N GLN A 342 5.05 -0.75 12.90
CA GLN A 342 6.21 -1.62 12.69
C GLN A 342 7.48 -1.11 13.37
N TYR A 343 7.65 0.22 13.45
CA TYR A 343 8.85 0.87 13.96
C TYR A 343 8.57 1.81 15.15
N PRO A 344 7.85 1.37 16.21
CA PRO A 344 7.45 2.24 17.33
C PRO A 344 8.62 2.82 18.12
N GLY A 345 9.81 2.21 18.05
CA GLY A 345 11.06 2.74 18.61
C GLY A 345 11.75 3.81 17.78
N HIS A 346 11.25 4.13 16.58
CA HIS A 346 11.85 5.06 15.63
C HIS A 346 10.84 6.12 15.16
N PRO A 347 10.30 6.98 16.04
CA PRO A 347 9.25 7.96 15.70
C PRO A 347 9.65 8.95 14.58
N GLN A 348 10.94 9.14 14.34
CA GLN A 348 11.48 9.97 13.27
C GLN A 348 11.59 9.26 11.90
N ARG A 349 11.29 7.96 11.81
CA ARG A 349 11.53 7.15 10.59
C ARG A 349 10.68 7.62 9.41
N PHE A 350 9.39 7.87 9.62
CA PHE A 350 8.49 8.50 8.63
C PHE A 350 9.09 9.77 8.00
N GLY A 351 9.52 10.73 8.83
CA GLY A 351 10.14 11.97 8.36
C GLY A 351 11.45 11.72 7.60
N ARG A 352 12.28 10.77 8.05
CA ARG A 352 13.52 10.39 7.35
C ARG A 352 13.27 9.76 5.98
N LEU A 353 12.20 8.96 5.85
CA LEU A 353 11.76 8.36 4.59
C LEU A 353 11.26 9.43 3.61
N LEU A 354 10.33 10.31 4.03
CA LEU A 354 9.83 11.39 3.17
C LEU A 354 10.94 12.35 2.72
N LEU A 355 11.88 12.69 3.60
CA LEU A 355 13.06 13.50 3.27
C LEU A 355 14.03 12.84 2.27
N ARG A 356 13.77 11.61 1.80
CA ARG A 356 14.49 11.04 0.65
C ARG A 356 13.96 11.55 -0.68
N LEU A 357 12.64 11.69 -0.86
CA LEU A 357 12.05 12.04 -2.15
C LEU A 357 12.60 13.36 -2.73
N PRO A 358 12.65 14.50 -1.99
CA PRO A 358 13.26 15.73 -2.53
C PRO A 358 14.75 15.59 -2.87
N ALA A 359 15.47 14.68 -2.19
CA ALA A 359 16.87 14.41 -2.47
C ALA A 359 17.08 13.53 -3.72
N LEU A 360 16.09 12.71 -4.12
CA LEU A 360 16.15 11.95 -5.38
C LEU A 360 16.12 12.89 -6.59
N ARG A 361 15.37 14.01 -6.50
CA ARG A 361 15.29 15.05 -7.54
C ARG A 361 16.62 15.78 -7.81
N ALA A 362 17.59 15.68 -6.91
CA ALA A 362 18.94 16.19 -7.14
C ALA A 362 19.72 15.35 -8.17
N VAL A 363 19.27 14.13 -8.50
CA VAL A 363 19.83 13.30 -9.56
C VAL A 363 19.19 13.66 -10.90
N PRO A 364 19.96 14.15 -11.89
CA PRO A 364 19.42 14.51 -13.19
C PRO A 364 18.89 13.28 -13.95
N ALA A 365 17.67 13.35 -14.49
CA ALA A 365 17.08 12.26 -15.27
C ALA A 365 17.91 11.90 -16.52
N ASN A 366 18.58 12.89 -17.12
CA ASN A 366 19.49 12.69 -18.26
C ASN A 366 20.78 11.94 -17.88
N LEU A 367 21.24 12.00 -16.61
CA LEU A 367 22.36 11.18 -16.11
C LEU A 367 21.95 9.71 -16.15
N ILE A 368 20.79 9.37 -15.59
CA ILE A 368 20.27 8.00 -15.57
C ILE A 368 20.11 7.47 -17.01
N SER A 369 19.57 8.30 -17.92
CA SER A 369 19.51 7.98 -19.36
C SER A 369 20.89 7.68 -19.97
N GLN A 370 21.89 8.52 -19.71
CA GLN A 370 23.26 8.33 -20.21
C GLN A 370 23.95 7.10 -19.64
N LEU A 371 23.77 6.81 -18.35
CA LEU A 371 24.42 5.68 -17.66
C LEU A 371 23.86 4.32 -18.09
N PHE A 372 22.55 4.21 -18.31
CA PHE A 372 21.90 2.89 -18.43
C PHE A 372 21.20 2.64 -19.76
N PHE A 373 20.69 3.69 -20.42
CA PHE A 373 19.75 3.54 -21.53
C PHE A 373 20.33 3.96 -22.88
N MET A 374 21.27 4.90 -22.93
CA MET A 374 21.90 5.40 -24.17
C MET A 374 22.43 4.27 -25.07
N ARG A 375 22.96 3.19 -24.49
CA ARG A 375 23.47 2.01 -25.22
C ARG A 375 22.37 1.09 -25.75
N LEU A 376 21.16 1.14 -25.19
CA LEU A 376 20.02 0.29 -25.54
C LEU A 376 19.04 0.99 -26.50
N VAL A 377 18.84 2.30 -26.35
CA VAL A 377 17.78 3.07 -27.04
C VAL A 377 18.32 4.28 -27.82
N GLY A 378 19.64 4.47 -27.82
CA GLY A 378 20.31 5.61 -28.43
C GLY A 378 19.83 6.94 -27.84
N LYS A 379 19.59 7.92 -28.72
CA LYS A 379 19.16 9.28 -28.35
C LYS A 379 17.66 9.40 -28.05
N THR A 380 16.93 8.29 -27.96
CA THR A 380 15.48 8.29 -27.71
C THR A 380 15.20 8.71 -26.26
N PRO A 381 14.42 9.78 -26.00
CA PRO A 381 14.08 10.18 -24.64
C PRO A 381 13.29 9.08 -23.91
N ILE A 382 13.57 8.90 -22.62
CA ILE A 382 12.88 7.90 -21.79
C ILE A 382 11.40 8.26 -21.67
N GLU A 383 11.08 9.55 -21.68
CA GLU A 383 9.73 10.13 -21.66
C GLU A 383 8.90 9.78 -22.91
N THR A 384 9.56 9.44 -24.03
CA THR A 384 8.92 8.91 -25.24
C THR A 384 8.67 7.41 -25.06
N LEU A 385 9.68 6.67 -24.61
CA LEU A 385 9.56 5.23 -24.35
C LEU A 385 8.50 4.91 -23.29
N ILE A 386 8.39 5.70 -22.23
CA ILE A 386 7.34 5.58 -21.20
C ILE A 386 5.95 5.77 -21.79
N ARG A 387 5.77 6.79 -22.65
CA ARG A 387 4.50 7.04 -23.35
C ARG A 387 4.14 5.83 -24.21
N ASP A 388 5.07 5.37 -25.02
CA ASP A 388 4.83 4.30 -25.98
C ASP A 388 4.63 2.96 -25.26
N MET A 389 5.42 2.67 -24.22
CA MET A 389 5.19 1.57 -23.30
C MET A 389 3.77 1.60 -22.74
N GLN A 390 3.30 2.76 -22.24
CA GLN A 390 1.93 2.87 -21.70
C GLN A 390 0.84 2.65 -22.74
N LEU A 391 1.01 3.15 -23.96
CA LEU A 391 0.05 2.96 -25.05
C LEU A 391 0.06 1.54 -25.64
N SER A 392 1.21 0.86 -25.66
CA SER A 392 1.39 -0.43 -26.37
C SER A 392 0.96 -1.69 -25.61
N GLY A 393 0.47 -1.59 -24.38
CA GLY A 393 -0.11 -2.72 -23.64
C GLY A 393 0.79 -3.97 -23.54
N SER A 394 1.76 -3.94 -22.62
CA SER A 394 2.67 -5.06 -22.26
C SER A 394 3.48 -5.72 -23.38
N SER A 395 3.43 -5.24 -24.63
CA SER A 395 4.01 -5.88 -25.81
C SER A 395 5.12 -5.07 -26.48
N ILE A 396 6.02 -4.48 -25.70
CA ILE A 396 7.28 -3.93 -26.23
C ILE A 396 8.38 -4.98 -26.12
N SER A 397 8.61 -5.70 -27.22
CA SER A 397 9.91 -6.29 -27.51
C SER A 397 10.89 -5.16 -27.80
N TRP A 398 11.88 -4.96 -26.93
CA TRP A 398 13.02 -4.10 -27.25
C TRP A 398 13.64 -4.54 -28.59
N PRO A 399 14.12 -3.60 -29.43
CA PRO A 399 14.89 -3.94 -30.60
C PRO A 399 16.23 -4.53 -30.15
N TYR A 400 16.26 -5.84 -29.91
CA TYR A 400 17.47 -6.61 -29.79
C TYR A 400 18.22 -6.46 -31.11
N VAL A 401 19.30 -5.68 -31.11
CA VAL A 401 20.29 -5.70 -32.18
C VAL A 401 21.39 -6.66 -31.71
N PRO A 402 21.35 -7.95 -32.11
CA PRO A 402 22.53 -8.80 -32.02
C PRO A 402 23.55 -8.27 -33.05
N GLY A 403 24.40 -7.35 -32.62
CA GLY A 403 25.59 -6.97 -33.36
C GLY A 403 26.56 -8.14 -33.40
N GLN A 404 27.05 -8.45 -34.61
CA GLN A 404 28.05 -9.49 -34.88
C GLN A 404 29.41 -9.18 -34.25
#